data_AF-H9F7Q0-F1
#
_entry.id   AF-H9F7Q0-F1
#
_cell.length_a   1.000
_cell.length_b   1.000
_cell.length_c   1.000
_cell.angle_alpha   90.00
_cell.angle_beta   90.00
_cell.angle_gamma   90.00
#
_symmetry.space_group_name_H-M   'P 1'
#
loop_
_entity.id
_entity.type
_entity.pdbx_description
1 polymer ?
#
loop_
_entity_poly.entity_id
_entity_poly.type
_entity_poly.pdbx_seq_one_letter_code
_entity_poly.pdbx_strand_id
1 'polypeptide(L)'
;PAQTVEQRLKLFKVASEKHQHMYRLAMTGSGIDRHLFCLYVVSKYLAVESPFLKEVLSEPWRLSTSQTPQQQVELFDLENNPEYVSSGGGFGPVADDGYGVSYILVGENLINFHISSKFSCPETDSHRFGKHLKEAMFDIITLFGLSSNSKK
;
A
#
# COMPACT_ATOMS: atom_id res chain seq x y z
N PRO A 1 9.19 21.36 -11.49
CA PRO A 1 7.76 21.10 -11.20
C PRO A 1 6.98 22.41 -11.33
N ALA A 2 5.73 22.39 -11.81
CA ALA A 2 4.96 23.63 -12.04
C ALA A 2 4.43 24.26 -10.74
N GLN A 3 4.27 23.48 -9.67
CA GLN A 3 3.77 23.91 -8.36
C GLN A 3 4.91 24.20 -7.37
N THR A 4 4.66 25.11 -6.43
CA THR A 4 5.62 25.46 -5.37
C THR A 4 5.80 24.32 -4.36
N VAL A 5 6.83 24.41 -3.50
CA VAL A 5 7.08 23.43 -2.43
C VAL A 5 5.89 23.39 -1.46
N GLU A 6 5.36 24.55 -1.08
CA GLU A 6 4.25 24.71 -0.14
C GLU A 6 2.97 24.08 -0.70
N GLN A 7 2.70 24.28 -1.99
CA GLN A 7 1.55 23.67 -2.67
C GLN A 7 1.66 22.14 -2.71
N ARG A 8 2.84 21.61 -3.05
CA ARG A 8 3.09 20.16 -3.06
C ARG A 8 2.95 19.55 -1.66
N LEU A 9 3.50 20.20 -0.63
CA LEU A 9 3.39 19.77 0.76
C LEU A 9 1.92 19.77 1.22
N LYS A 10 1.15 20.80 0.88
CA LYS A 10 -0.29 20.87 1.16
C LYS A 10 -1.03 19.69 0.53
N LEU A 11 -0.79 19.43 -0.75
CA LEU A 11 -1.44 18.32 -1.47
C LEU A 11 -1.05 16.95 -0.90
N PHE A 12 0.22 16.76 -0.54
CA PHE A 12 0.70 15.53 0.09
C PHE A 12 -0.01 15.26 1.43
N LYS A 13 -0.20 16.30 2.26
CA LYS A 13 -0.94 16.18 3.52
C LYS A 13 -2.39 15.78 3.30
N VAL A 14 -3.07 16.44 2.35
CA VAL A 14 -4.47 16.10 1.98
C VAL A 14 -4.60 14.65 1.52
N ALA A 15 -3.67 14.19 0.67
CA ALA A 15 -3.66 12.80 0.19
C ALA A 15 -3.44 11.80 1.34
N SER A 16 -2.49 12.10 2.24
CA SER A 16 -2.16 11.27 3.40
C SER A 16 -3.32 11.16 4.40
N GLU A 17 -3.95 12.29 4.73
CA GLU A 17 -5.13 12.35 5.61
C GLU A 17 -6.30 11.55 5.03
N LYS A 18 -6.57 11.72 3.73
CA LYS A 18 -7.61 10.96 3.03
C LYS A 18 -7.32 9.46 3.06
N HIS A 19 -6.08 9.04 2.80
CA HIS A 19 -5.68 7.63 2.84
C HIS A 19 -5.89 7.04 4.24
N GLN A 20 -5.40 7.71 5.29
CA GLN A 20 -5.59 7.25 6.67
C GLN A 20 -7.07 7.15 7.06
N HIS A 21 -7.88 8.14 6.67
CA HIS A 21 -9.31 8.11 6.94
C HIS A 21 -10.00 6.93 6.25
N MET A 22 -9.74 6.70 4.95
CA MET A 22 -10.32 5.58 4.21
C MET A 22 -9.90 4.22 4.79
N TYR A 23 -8.64 4.05 5.17
CA TYR A 23 -8.17 2.83 5.82
C TYR A 23 -8.90 2.57 7.15
N ARG A 24 -9.08 3.59 8.01
CA ARG A 24 -9.85 3.44 9.27
C ARG A 24 -11.31 3.07 9.04
N LEU A 25 -11.94 3.64 8.00
CA LEU A 25 -13.29 3.25 7.58
C LEU A 25 -13.33 1.78 7.13
N ALA A 26 -12.37 1.35 6.32
CA ALA A 26 -12.29 -0.04 5.87
C ALA A 26 -12.10 -1.02 7.06
N MET A 27 -11.21 -0.69 8.01
CA MET A 27 -10.97 -1.48 9.23
C MET A 27 -12.20 -1.61 10.13
N THR A 28 -13.14 -0.66 10.05
CA THR A 28 -14.38 -0.65 10.83
C THR A 28 -15.58 -1.15 10.03
N GLY A 29 -15.35 -1.84 8.91
CA GLY A 29 -16.40 -2.46 8.10
C GLY A 29 -17.10 -1.51 7.13
N SER A 30 -16.64 -0.26 7.00
CA SER A 30 -17.18 0.73 6.05
C SER A 30 -16.46 0.72 4.69
N GLY A 31 -15.73 -0.36 4.38
CA GLY A 31 -15.11 -0.59 3.08
C GLY A 31 -16.14 -1.09 2.05
N ILE A 32 -15.98 -0.70 0.78
CA ILE A 32 -16.98 -0.96 -0.26
C ILE A 32 -16.76 -2.29 -1.01
N ASP A 33 -15.52 -2.75 -1.16
CA ASP A 33 -15.17 -3.87 -2.05
C ASP A 33 -15.86 -5.18 -1.68
N ARG A 34 -15.89 -5.53 -0.38
CA ARG A 34 -16.56 -6.75 0.09
C ARG A 34 -18.08 -6.64 0.00
N HIS A 35 -18.63 -5.42 0.13
CA HIS A 35 -20.05 -5.17 -0.08
C HIS A 35 -20.42 -5.38 -1.56
N LEU A 36 -19.67 -4.80 -2.49
CA LEU A 36 -19.87 -5.02 -3.94
C LEU A 36 -19.70 -6.49 -4.33
N PHE A 37 -18.71 -7.18 -3.76
CA PHE A 37 -18.52 -8.60 -3.97
C PHE A 37 -19.74 -9.42 -3.49
N CYS A 38 -20.31 -9.09 -2.33
CA CYS A 38 -21.53 -9.73 -1.85
C CYS A 38 -22.71 -9.53 -2.82
N LEU A 39 -22.91 -8.30 -3.30
CA LEU A 39 -23.94 -8.01 -4.31
C LEU A 39 -23.73 -8.81 -5.60
N TYR A 40 -22.47 -8.98 -6.02
CA TYR A 40 -22.13 -9.84 -7.15
C TYR A 40 -22.49 -11.30 -6.90
N VAL A 41 -22.11 -11.87 -5.76
CA VAL A 41 -22.45 -13.26 -5.40
C VAL A 41 -23.97 -13.47 -5.39
N VAL A 42 -24.72 -12.55 -4.78
CA VAL A 42 -26.20 -12.60 -4.75
C VAL A 42 -26.79 -12.47 -6.16
N SER A 43 -26.26 -11.57 -6.99
CA SER A 43 -26.73 -11.41 -8.37
C SER A 43 -26.57 -12.70 -9.19
N LYS A 44 -25.46 -13.44 -8.99
CA LYS A 44 -25.23 -14.73 -9.65
C LYS A 44 -26.17 -15.82 -9.13
N TYR A 45 -26.44 -15.86 -7.82
CA TYR A 45 -27.44 -16.79 -7.26
C TYR A 45 -28.84 -16.55 -7.81
N LEU A 46 -29.26 -15.29 -7.92
CA LEU A 46 -30.59 -14.90 -8.42
C LEU A 46 -30.68 -14.87 -9.96
N ALA A 47 -29.59 -15.19 -10.67
CA ALA A 47 -29.47 -15.06 -12.12
C ALA A 47 -29.86 -13.65 -12.65
N VAL A 48 -29.52 -12.61 -11.88
CA VAL A 48 -29.72 -11.20 -12.25
C VAL A 48 -28.42 -10.65 -12.82
N GLU A 49 -28.50 -10.13 -14.04
CA GLU A 49 -27.38 -9.42 -14.66
C GLU A 49 -27.36 -7.94 -14.22
N SER A 50 -26.18 -7.45 -13.85
CA SER A 50 -25.97 -6.06 -13.42
C SER A 50 -24.82 -5.44 -14.22
N PRO A 51 -25.11 -4.52 -15.16
CA PRO A 51 -24.08 -3.79 -15.89
C PRO A 51 -23.11 -3.06 -14.97
N PHE A 52 -23.61 -2.48 -13.88
CA PHE A 52 -22.80 -1.80 -12.87
C PHE A 52 -21.80 -2.75 -12.19
N LEU A 53 -22.24 -3.92 -11.73
CA LEU A 53 -21.35 -4.88 -11.07
C LEU A 53 -20.32 -5.46 -12.06
N LYS A 54 -20.69 -5.61 -13.33
CA LYS A 54 -19.77 -6.02 -14.38
C LYS A 54 -18.66 -4.99 -14.60
N GLU A 55 -19.01 -3.71 -14.65
CA GLU A 55 -18.05 -2.62 -14.83
C GLU A 55 -17.11 -2.50 -13.63
N VAL A 56 -17.67 -2.35 -12.41
CA VAL A 56 -16.86 -2.07 -11.21
C VAL A 56 -15.92 -3.21 -10.83
N LEU A 57 -16.22 -4.45 -11.23
CA LEU A 57 -15.38 -5.63 -10.96
C LEU A 57 -14.42 -5.97 -12.12
N SER A 58 -14.47 -5.22 -13.24
CA SER A 58 -13.61 -5.48 -14.40
C SER A 58 -12.21 -4.86 -14.27
N GLU A 59 -12.03 -3.92 -13.35
CA GLU A 59 -10.76 -3.20 -13.18
C GLU A 59 -9.67 -4.10 -12.56
N PRO A 60 -8.52 -4.26 -13.23
CA PRO A 60 -7.43 -5.08 -12.71
C PRO A 60 -6.66 -4.39 -11.59
N TRP A 61 -6.36 -5.12 -10.52
CA TRP A 61 -5.52 -4.67 -9.42
C TRP A 61 -4.03 -4.73 -9.78
N ARG A 62 -3.57 -3.77 -10.60
CA ARG A 62 -2.17 -3.68 -11.06
C ARG A 62 -1.16 -3.41 -9.95
N LEU A 63 -1.60 -2.87 -8.82
CA LEU A 63 -0.78 -2.72 -7.64
C LEU A 63 -1.51 -3.33 -6.45
N SER A 64 -1.09 -4.52 -6.04
CA SER A 64 -1.57 -5.16 -4.83
C SER A 64 -0.57 -4.93 -3.71
N THR A 65 -1.02 -4.33 -2.60
CA THR A 65 -0.14 -3.98 -1.48
C THR A 65 -0.65 -4.55 -0.15
N SER A 66 0.27 -4.84 0.77
CA SER A 66 -0.08 -5.10 2.16
C SER A 66 1.01 -4.66 3.11
N GLN A 67 0.59 -4.12 4.26
CA GLN A 67 1.45 -4.02 5.42
C GLN A 67 1.31 -5.29 6.26
N THR A 68 2.43 -5.85 6.71
CA THR A 68 2.43 -6.86 7.78
C THR A 68 2.90 -6.19 9.07
N PRO A 69 1.98 -5.68 9.92
CA PRO A 69 2.36 -5.04 11.17
C PRO A 69 2.90 -6.10 12.14
N GLN A 70 4.14 -5.94 12.59
CA GLN A 70 4.74 -6.83 13.59
C GLN A 70 4.49 -6.37 15.02
N GLN A 71 4.31 -5.05 15.21
CA GLN A 71 3.83 -4.48 16.45
C GLN A 71 2.31 -4.27 16.35
N GLN A 72 1.56 -5.31 16.67
CA GLN A 72 0.16 -5.14 17.04
C GLN A 72 0.10 -5.14 18.57
N VAL A 73 -0.20 -3.97 19.17
CA VAL A 73 -0.30 -3.76 20.63
C VAL A 73 1.08 -3.70 21.33
N GLU A 74 1.14 -3.13 22.54
CA GLU A 74 2.32 -3.11 23.45
C GLU A 74 2.73 -4.51 23.97
N LEU A 75 2.36 -5.56 23.25
CA LEU A 75 2.60 -6.95 23.65
C LEU A 75 4.02 -7.43 23.34
N PHE A 76 4.76 -6.71 22.50
CA PHE A 76 6.12 -7.09 22.09
C PHE A 76 7.09 -5.92 22.15
N ASP A 77 8.15 -6.11 22.94
CA ASP A 77 9.28 -5.20 23.04
C ASP A 77 10.34 -5.58 22.01
N LEU A 78 10.33 -4.85 20.88
CA LEU A 78 11.28 -5.06 19.79
C LEU A 78 12.67 -4.49 20.07
N GLU A 79 12.81 -3.59 21.05
CA GLU A 79 14.10 -3.01 21.41
C GLU A 79 14.92 -4.02 22.18
N ASN A 80 14.29 -4.72 23.13
CA ASN A 80 14.95 -5.73 23.95
C ASN A 80 14.95 -7.14 23.34
N ASN A 81 14.12 -7.41 22.32
CA ASN A 81 14.03 -8.74 21.68
C ASN A 81 14.02 -8.66 20.14
N PRO A 82 15.06 -8.08 19.52
CA PRO A 82 15.11 -7.87 18.07
C PRO A 82 15.08 -9.17 17.26
N GLU A 83 15.46 -10.30 17.85
CA GLU A 83 15.51 -11.63 17.21
C GLU A 83 14.13 -12.24 16.96
N TYR A 84 13.07 -11.72 17.59
CA TYR A 84 11.70 -12.20 17.38
C TYR A 84 11.03 -11.59 16.14
N VAL A 85 11.75 -10.77 15.40
CA VAL A 85 11.25 -10.03 14.25
C VAL A 85 11.90 -10.54 12.98
N SER A 86 11.08 -10.80 11.97
CA SER A 86 11.56 -11.16 10.63
C SER A 86 11.18 -10.10 9.62
N SER A 87 12.14 -9.65 8.81
CA SER A 87 11.83 -8.82 7.65
C SER A 87 11.30 -9.62 6.46
N GLY A 88 11.10 -10.93 6.63
CA GLY A 88 10.57 -11.83 5.62
C GLY A 88 9.05 -11.73 5.46
N GLY A 89 8.61 -11.61 4.22
CA GLY A 89 7.19 -11.60 3.87
C GLY A 89 7.00 -11.04 2.47
N GLY A 90 6.04 -11.58 1.72
CA GLY A 90 5.82 -11.18 0.34
C GLY A 90 4.80 -12.05 -0.37
N PHE A 91 4.35 -11.56 -1.52
CA PHE A 91 3.45 -12.26 -2.42
C PHE A 91 3.74 -11.86 -3.87
N GLY A 92 3.33 -12.68 -4.82
CA GLY A 92 3.38 -12.38 -6.25
C GLY A 92 2.29 -11.38 -6.67
N PRO A 93 2.41 -10.75 -7.85
CA PRO A 93 1.37 -9.86 -8.36
C PRO A 93 0.07 -10.62 -8.65
N VAL A 94 -1.07 -9.95 -8.46
CA VAL A 94 -2.42 -10.51 -8.73
C VAL A 94 -2.88 -10.29 -10.17
N ALA A 95 -2.19 -9.41 -10.91
CA ALA A 95 -2.39 -9.16 -12.33
C ALA A 95 -1.12 -9.54 -13.11
N ASP A 96 -1.26 -9.94 -14.37
CA ASP A 96 -0.11 -10.29 -15.21
C ASP A 96 0.79 -9.08 -15.52
N ASP A 97 0.18 -7.90 -15.62
CA ASP A 97 0.80 -6.60 -15.87
C ASP A 97 0.96 -5.75 -14.59
N GLY A 98 1.02 -6.41 -13.43
CA GLY A 98 1.00 -5.75 -12.13
C GLY A 98 2.20 -6.06 -11.23
N TYR A 99 2.10 -5.52 -10.02
CA TYR A 99 3.06 -5.62 -8.93
C TYR A 99 2.42 -6.17 -7.66
N GLY A 100 3.17 -7.00 -6.93
CA GLY A 100 2.91 -7.32 -5.53
C GLY A 100 3.90 -6.58 -4.64
N VAL A 101 3.42 -5.75 -3.72
CA VAL A 101 4.28 -4.94 -2.83
C VAL A 101 3.89 -5.15 -1.37
N SER A 102 4.70 -5.91 -0.66
CA SER A 102 4.57 -6.10 0.79
C SER A 102 5.57 -5.20 1.51
N TYR A 103 5.19 -4.66 2.66
CA TYR A 103 6.09 -3.90 3.50
C TYR A 103 5.90 -4.15 4.99
N ILE A 104 7.00 -4.03 5.72
CA ILE A 104 7.09 -4.28 7.16
C ILE A 104 7.83 -3.10 7.79
N LEU A 105 7.22 -2.48 8.80
CA LEU A 105 7.91 -1.51 9.66
C LEU A 105 8.55 -2.28 10.81
N VAL A 106 9.88 -2.30 10.84
CA VAL A 106 10.69 -3.04 11.81
C VAL A 106 11.25 -2.04 12.82
N GLY A 107 10.63 -1.99 14.00
CA GLY A 107 10.92 -0.97 15.01
C GLY A 107 10.74 0.45 14.45
N GLU A 108 11.61 1.37 14.88
CA GLU A 108 11.54 2.80 14.47
C GLU A 108 12.50 3.15 13.32
N ASN A 109 13.38 2.23 12.90
CA ASN A 109 14.55 2.57 12.09
C ASN A 109 14.59 1.90 10.71
N LEU A 110 13.74 0.90 10.46
CA LEU A 110 13.79 0.12 9.23
C LEU A 110 12.39 -0.09 8.64
N ILE A 111 12.30 0.19 7.34
CA ILE A 111 11.16 -0.21 6.51
C ILE A 111 11.67 -1.24 5.51
N ASN A 112 11.19 -2.47 5.60
CA ASN A 112 11.48 -3.50 4.63
C ASN A 112 10.39 -3.53 3.55
N PHE A 113 10.80 -3.61 2.29
CA PHE A 113 9.90 -3.79 1.14
C PHE A 113 10.26 -5.07 0.40
N HIS A 114 9.24 -5.88 0.12
CA HIS A 114 9.29 -6.95 -0.86
C HIS A 114 8.45 -6.56 -2.08
N ILE A 115 9.08 -6.48 -3.24
CA ILE A 115 8.45 -6.08 -4.51
C ILE A 115 8.59 -7.23 -5.50
N SER A 116 7.48 -7.64 -6.11
CA SER A 116 7.42 -8.69 -7.11
C SER A 116 6.66 -8.25 -8.36
N SER A 117 7.06 -8.81 -9.51
CA SER A 117 6.44 -8.64 -10.82
C SER A 117 6.70 -9.89 -11.66
N LYS A 118 5.96 -10.08 -12.77
CA LYS A 118 6.17 -11.24 -13.65
C LYS A 118 7.19 -10.93 -14.73
N PHE A 119 8.14 -11.84 -14.95
CA PHE A 119 9.10 -11.73 -16.07
C PHE A 119 8.43 -11.72 -17.45
N SER A 120 7.22 -12.29 -17.57
CA SER A 120 6.45 -12.32 -18.81
C SER A 120 5.87 -10.98 -19.22
N CYS A 121 5.83 -9.98 -18.33
CA CYS A 121 5.33 -8.64 -18.65
C CYS A 121 6.51 -7.65 -18.80
N PRO A 122 6.85 -7.23 -20.04
CA PRO A 122 7.98 -6.32 -20.28
C PRO A 122 7.76 -4.90 -19.73
N GLU A 123 6.51 -4.53 -19.41
CA GLU A 123 6.18 -3.23 -18.83
C GLU A 123 6.46 -3.17 -17.33
N THR A 124 6.57 -4.32 -16.64
CA THR A 124 6.84 -4.40 -15.21
C THR A 124 8.29 -4.77 -14.91
N ASP A 125 8.85 -4.16 -13.87
CA ASP A 125 10.20 -4.41 -13.37
C ASP A 125 10.26 -4.06 -11.88
N SER A 126 10.49 -5.08 -11.05
CA SER A 126 10.53 -4.95 -9.59
C SER A 126 11.72 -4.13 -9.09
N HIS A 127 12.88 -4.21 -9.75
CA HIS A 127 14.06 -3.42 -9.39
C HIS A 127 13.86 -1.95 -9.74
N ARG A 128 13.31 -1.67 -10.93
CA ARG A 128 12.96 -0.31 -11.35
C ARG A 128 11.92 0.30 -10.41
N PHE A 129 10.88 -0.45 -10.05
CA PHE A 129 9.89 0.00 -9.07
C PHE A 129 10.54 0.31 -7.72
N GLY A 130 11.40 -0.58 -7.22
CA GLY A 130 12.12 -0.37 -5.95
C GLY A 130 13.00 0.88 -5.96
N LYS A 131 13.66 1.17 -7.09
CA LYS A 131 14.42 2.41 -7.27
C LYS A 131 13.53 3.64 -7.16
N HIS A 132 12.42 3.69 -7.89
CA HIS A 132 11.49 4.82 -7.84
C HIS A 132 10.82 4.97 -6.46
N LEU A 133 10.51 3.86 -5.79
CA LEU A 133 9.96 3.89 -4.43
C LEU A 133 10.94 4.56 -3.46
N LYS A 134 12.21 4.15 -3.52
CA LYS A 134 13.27 4.75 -2.70
C LYS A 134 13.43 6.24 -2.98
N GLU A 135 13.47 6.63 -4.25
CA GLU A 135 13.54 8.04 -4.67
C GLU A 135 12.33 8.84 -4.15
N ALA A 136 11.11 8.31 -4.30
CA ALA A 136 9.89 8.95 -3.81
C ALA A 136 9.91 9.16 -2.28
N MET A 137 10.43 8.20 -1.51
CA MET A 137 10.58 8.34 -0.06
C MET A 137 11.56 9.47 0.30
N PHE A 138 12.69 9.60 -0.40
CA PHE A 138 13.64 10.71 -0.21
C PHE A 138 13.05 12.06 -0.63
N ASP A 139 12.27 12.09 -1.71
CA ASP A 139 11.57 13.29 -2.14
C ASP A 139 10.56 13.75 -1.10
N ILE A 140 9.86 12.83 -0.43
CA ILE A 140 8.96 13.14 0.68
C ILE A 140 9.77 13.71 1.87
N ILE A 141 10.89 13.10 2.27
CA ILE A 141 11.74 13.64 3.34
C ILE A 141 12.15 15.08 3.03
N THR A 142 12.60 15.32 1.80
CA THR A 142 13.01 16.64 1.30
C THR A 142 11.83 17.62 1.28
N LEU A 143 10.63 17.17 0.89
CA LEU A 143 9.41 17.98 0.85
C LEU A 143 9.00 18.50 2.23
N PHE A 144 9.29 17.74 3.29
CA PHE A 144 9.07 18.15 4.68
C PHE A 144 10.23 18.96 5.27
N GLY A 145 11.32 19.16 4.53
CA GLY A 145 12.52 19.84 5.03
C GLY A 145 13.22 19.07 6.16
N LEU A 146 13.02 17.74 6.22
CA LEU A 146 13.66 16.89 7.22
C LEU A 146 15.09 16.58 6.79
N SER A 147 16.02 16.66 7.73
CA SER A 147 17.42 16.27 7.55
C SER A 147 17.71 15.03 8.39
N SER A 148 18.85 14.37 8.14
CA SER A 148 19.29 13.18 8.90
C SER A 148 19.36 13.39 10.42
N ASN A 149 19.39 14.65 10.89
CA ASN A 149 19.45 15.04 12.30
C ASN A 149 18.14 15.62 12.85
N SER A 150 17.05 15.62 12.07
CA SER A 150 15.74 16.08 12.53
C SER A 150 15.21 15.09 13.58
N LYS A 151 15.21 15.48 14.85
CA LYS A 151 14.58 14.73 15.94
C LYS A 151 13.07 15.03 15.98
N LYS A 152 12.28 14.05 16.42
CA LYS A 152 10.85 14.22 16.79
C LYS A 152 10.70 15.35 17.81
#